data_AF-A0A523G0E6-F1
#
_entry.id   AF-A0A523G0E6-F1
#
_cell.length_a   1.000
_cell.length_b   1.000
_cell.length_c   1.000
_cell.angle_alpha   90.00
_cell.angle_beta   90.00
_cell.angle_gamma   90.00
#
_symmetry.space_group_name_H-M   'P 1'
#
loop_
_entity.id
_entity.type
_entity.pdbx_description
1 polymer ?
#
loop_
_entity_poly.entity_id
_entity_poly.type
_entity_poly.pdbx_seq_one_letter_code
_entity_poly.pdbx_strand_id
1 'polypeptide(L)' 'MSKAKPRVLFLVTEDWYFCSHRLGLARALKAVGCVVGVACRVTGHGAAIGDEGFHLFPIKMSRGSINPFHLA' A
#
# COMPACT_ATOMS: atom_id res chain seq x y z
N MET A 1 1.24 -9.82 29.47
CA MET A 1 1.42 -8.79 28.42
C MET A 1 0.68 -9.26 27.17
N SER A 2 -0.25 -8.48 26.62
CA SER A 2 -0.92 -8.83 25.36
C SER A 2 0.07 -8.79 24.21
N LYS A 3 0.12 -9.81 23.37
CA LYS A 3 1.03 -9.90 22.22
C LYS A 3 0.65 -8.81 21.22
N ALA A 4 1.62 -8.00 20.78
CA ALA A 4 1.37 -6.95 19.79
C ALA A 4 0.83 -7.56 18.48
N LYS A 5 -0.17 -6.91 17.88
CA LYS A 5 -0.74 -7.33 16.59
C LYS A 5 0.35 -7.27 15.51
N PRO A 6 0.54 -8.33 14.70
CA PRO A 6 1.47 -8.29 13.58
C PRO A 6 1.12 -7.15 12.61
N ARG A 7 2.13 -6.49 12.05
CA ARG A 7 1.97 -5.37 11.11
C ARG A 7 2.53 -5.75 9.75
N VAL A 8 1.78 -5.49 8.69
CA VAL A 8 2.19 -5.78 7.31
C VAL A 8 2.04 -4.53 6.46
N LEU A 9 3.09 -4.19 5.71
CA LEU A 9 3.10 -3.08 4.76
C LEU A 9 3.15 -3.63 3.33
N PHE A 10 2.16 -3.27 2.52
CA PHE A 10 2.22 -3.44 1.07
C PHE A 10 2.92 -2.24 0.45
N LEU A 11 4.15 -2.42 0.00
CA LEU A 11 4.85 -1.43 -0.82
C LEU A 11 4.65 -1.79 -2.29
N VAL A 12 3.88 -0.97 -3.00
CA VAL A 12 3.66 -1.12 -4.44
C VAL A 12 3.78 0.23 -5.13
N THR A 13 3.97 0.23 -6.45
CA THR A 13 4.15 1.47 -7.21
C THR A 13 2.88 2.31 -7.27
N GLU A 14 1.72 1.69 -7.47
CA GLU A 14 0.45 2.38 -7.75
C GLU A 14 -0.73 1.80 -6.95
N ASP A 15 -1.68 2.65 -6.58
CA ASP A 15 -2.90 2.27 -5.86
C ASP A 15 -3.82 1.31 -6.64
N TRP A 16 -3.98 1.52 -7.95
CA TRP A 16 -4.80 0.63 -8.81
C TRP A 16 -4.23 -0.79 -8.87
N TYR A 17 -2.90 -0.94 -8.81
CA TYR A 17 -2.24 -2.24 -8.80
C TYR A 17 -2.53 -2.97 -7.49
N PHE A 18 -2.48 -2.25 -6.37
CA PHE A 18 -2.87 -2.81 -5.07
C PHE A 18 -4.31 -3.31 -5.10
N CYS A 19 -5.25 -2.47 -5.57
CA CYS A 19 -6.67 -2.79 -5.59
C CYS A 19 -6.98 -4.02 -6.45
N SER A 20 -6.31 -4.16 -7.61
CA SER A 20 -6.53 -5.27 -8.53
C SER A 20 -5.89 -6.59 -8.12
N HIS A 21 -4.68 -6.58 -7.52
CA HIS A 21 -3.89 -7.81 -7.32
C HIS A 21 -3.64 -8.17 -5.85
N ARG A 22 -3.70 -7.20 -4.94
CA ARG A 22 -3.27 -7.38 -3.53
C ARG A 22 -4.40 -7.19 -2.52
N LEU A 23 -5.53 -6.63 -2.93
CA LEU A 23 -6.68 -6.37 -2.07
C LEU A 23 -7.18 -7.63 -1.35
N GLY A 24 -7.29 -8.76 -2.06
CA GLY A 24 -7.72 -10.03 -1.46
C GLY A 24 -6.82 -10.50 -0.33
N LEU A 25 -5.49 -10.41 -0.50
CA LEU A 25 -4.53 -10.77 0.54
C LEU A 25 -4.56 -9.79 1.71
N ALA A 26 -4.69 -8.49 1.45
CA ALA A 26 -4.79 -7.47 2.48
C ALA A 26 -6.03 -7.68 3.37
N ARG A 27 -7.17 -8.03 2.77
CA ARG A 27 -8.40 -8.39 3.50
C ARG A 27 -8.19 -9.64 4.35
N ALA A 28 -7.55 -10.69 3.81
CA ALA A 28 -7.25 -11.91 4.56
C ALA A 28 -6.34 -11.65 5.77
N LEU A 29 -5.31 -10.81 5.60
CA LEU A 29 -4.42 -10.40 6.69
C LEU A 29 -5.15 -9.61 7.78
N LYS A 30 -6.02 -8.68 7.40
CA LYS A 30 -6.85 -7.94 8.34
C LYS A 30 -7.79 -8.89 9.10
N ALA A 31 -8.38 -9.87 8.43
CA ALA A 31 -9.28 -10.85 9.05
C ALA A 31 -8.61 -11.70 10.12
N VAL A 32 -7.31 -12.01 9.98
CA VAL A 32 -6.52 -12.71 11.01
C VAL A 32 -5.96 -11.76 12.09
N GLY A 33 -6.38 -10.49 12.09
CA GLY A 33 -6.05 -9.51 13.13
C GLY A 33 -4.76 -8.72 12.90
N CYS A 34 -4.17 -8.79 11.71
CA CYS A 34 -3.02 -7.96 11.36
C CYS A 34 -3.41 -6.49 11.16
N VAL A 35 -2.48 -5.59 11.48
CA VAL A 35 -2.56 -4.18 11.07
C VAL A 35 -1.95 -4.07 9.68
N VAL A 36 -2.76 -3.66 8.71
CA VAL A 36 -2.34 -3.58 7.30
C VAL A 36 -2.13 -2.12 6.90
N GLY A 37 -0.96 -1.83 6.34
CA GLY A 37 -0.63 -0.57 5.69
C GLY A 37 -0.40 -0.75 4.19
N VAL A 38 -0.65 0.30 3.42
CA VAL A 38 -0.42 0.35 1.97
C VAL A 38 0.38 1.60 1.65
N ALA A 39 1.57 1.41 1.09
CA ALA A 39 2.47 2.47 0.64
C ALA A 39 2.53 2.45 -0.88
N CYS A 40 2.02 3.49 -1.53
CA CYS A 40 1.98 3.58 -2.98
C CYS A 40 1.75 5.01 -3.48
N ARG A 41 1.94 5.22 -4.78
CA ARG A 41 1.43 6.43 -5.45
C ARG A 41 -0.08 6.34 -5.59
N VAL A 42 -0.77 7.37 -5.09
CA VAL A 42 -2.23 7.48 -5.17
C VAL A 42 -2.59 8.22 -6.45
N THR A 43 -3.37 7.57 -7.31
CA THR A 43 -3.84 8.11 -8.60
C THR A 43 -5.34 8.24 -8.68
N GLY A 44 -6.09 7.58 -7.80
CA GLY A 44 -7.55 7.70 -7.73
C GLY A 44 -8.26 6.71 -6.80
N HIS A 45 -7.55 5.70 -6.28
CA HIS A 45 -8.11 4.62 -5.47
C HIS A 45 -7.79 4.75 -3.97
N GLY A 46 -7.28 5.90 -3.52
CA GLY A 46 -6.92 6.12 -2.12
C GLY A 46 -8.11 5.97 -1.16
N ALA A 47 -9.28 6.48 -1.54
CA ALA A 47 -10.51 6.32 -0.76
C ALA A 47 -10.90 4.83 -0.62
N ALA A 48 -10.90 4.08 -1.73
CA ALA A 48 -11.19 2.65 -1.71
C ALA A 48 -10.26 1.86 -0.79
N ILE A 49 -8.97 2.23 -0.71
CA ILE A 49 -8.01 1.61 0.23
C ILE A 49 -8.33 1.99 1.69
N GLY A 50 -8.69 3.25 1.93
CA GLY A 50 -9.05 3.75 3.25
C GLY A 50 -10.35 3.13 3.80
N ASP A 51 -11.36 2.96 2.94
CA ASP A 51 -12.68 2.39 3.29
C ASP A 51 -12.57 0.92 3.73
N GLU A 52 -11.55 0.20 3.25
CA GLU A 52 -11.20 -1.14 3.73
C GLU A 52 -10.62 -1.14 5.14
N GLY A 53 -10.36 0.03 5.75
CA GLY A 53 -9.72 0.18 7.05
C GLY A 53 -8.22 -0.12 7.02
N PHE A 54 -7.57 0.04 5.87
CA PHE A 54 -6.11 -0.03 5.77
C PHE A 54 -5.48 1.34 6.01
N HIS A 55 -4.26 1.35 6.56
CA HIS A 55 -3.49 2.59 6.69
C HIS A 55 -2.84 2.94 5.36
N LEU A 56 -3.35 3.97 4.68
CA LEU A 56 -2.78 4.47 3.43
C LEU A 56 -1.62 5.44 3.71
N PHE A 57 -0.48 5.17 3.10
CA PHE A 57 0.73 6.01 3.11
C PHE A 57 1.01 6.47 1.67
N PRO A 58 0.55 7.67 1.27
CA PRO A 58 0.81 8.19 -0.07
C PRO A 58 2.31 8.45 -0.25
N ILE A 59 2.93 7.83 -1.25
CA ILE A 59 4.32 8.07 -1.62
C ILE A 59 4.38 8.66 -3.01
N LYS A 60 5.10 9.78 -3.15
CA LYS A 60 5.44 10.33 -4.46
C LYS A 60 6.55 9.48 -5.08
N MET A 61 6.15 8.49 -5.87
CA MET A 61 7.08 7.69 -6.68
C MET A 61 6.99 8.13 -8.14
N SER A 62 8.12 8.25 -8.84
CA SER A 62 8.10 8.41 -10.30
C SER A 62 8.13 7.02 -10.92
N ARG A 63 7.14 6.71 -11.77
CA ARG A 63 7.14 5.47 -12.55
C ARG A 63 8.01 5.68 -13.79
N GLY A 64 9.32 5.60 -13.62
CA GLY A 64 10.31 5.78 -14.67
C GLY A 64 11.68 5.30 -14.23
N SER A 65 12.53 4.91 -15.19
CA SER A 65 13.93 4.65 -14.90
C SER A 65 14.59 5.97 -14.47
N ILE A 66 15.35 5.92 -13.39
CA ILE A 66 16.21 7.05 -13.01
C ILE A 66 17.41 6.96 -13.94
N ASN A 67 17.54 7.90 -14.88
CA ASN A 67 18.77 8.04 -15.65
C ASN A 67 19.76 8.88 -14.81
N PRO A 68 20.85 8.27 -14.28
CA PRO A 68 21.79 8.98 -13.43
C PRO A 68 22.55 10.10 -14.15
N PHE A 69 22.55 10.11 -15.50
CA PHE A 69 23.13 11.17 -16.32
C PHE A 69 22.12 12.26 -16.73
N HIS A 70 20.85 12.11 -16.33
CA HIS A 70 19.75 13.04 -16.63
C HIS A 70 19.12 13.60 -15.33
N LEU A 71 19.77 13.44 -14.18
CA LEU A 71 19.42 14.13 -12.94
C LEU A 71 19.82 15.60 -13.09
N ALA A 72 18.91 16.42 -13.61
CA ALA A 72 18.98 17.87 -13.60
C ALA A 72 18.01 18.44 -12.56
#